data_AF-A0A2W5QNC1-F1
#
_entry.id   AF-A0A2W5QNC1-F1
#
_cell.length_a   1.000
_cell.length_b   1.000
_cell.length_c   1.000
_cell.angle_alpha   90.00
_cell.angle_beta   90.00
_cell.angle_gamma   90.00
#
_symmetry.space_group_name_H-M   'P 1'
#
loop_
_entity.id
_entity.type
_entity.pdbx_description
1 polymer ?
#
loop_
_entity_poly.entity_id
_entity_poly.type
_entity_poly.pdbx_seq_one_letter_code
_entity_poly.pdbx_strand_id
1 'polypeptide(L)'
;MFSSIAKQKVTHFGLWAEECRDEQMAEAALGILKDAIARCRDDDVRGAELEEVLLWIEKRSIRKNPVHRFRDALATNHPDERVAAMTDAYVRVMRELGLYSGRL
;
A
#
# COMPACT_ATOMS: atom_id res chain seq x y z
N MET A 1 8.47 26.16 10.65
CA MET A 1 9.45 25.41 9.83
C MET A 1 9.08 23.94 9.89
N PHE A 2 8.42 23.41 8.87
CA PHE A 2 8.18 21.97 8.75
C PHE A 2 9.16 21.43 7.73
N SER A 3 10.31 20.94 8.20
CA SER A 3 11.32 20.31 7.35
C SER A 3 11.85 19.08 8.07
N SER A 4 11.99 17.99 7.31
CA SER A 4 12.58 16.69 7.68
C SER A 4 11.67 15.52 8.07
N ILE A 5 10.42 15.46 7.60
CA ILE A 5 9.63 14.18 7.61
C ILE A 5 9.93 13.32 6.37
N ALA A 6 10.79 13.77 5.46
CA ALA A 6 10.98 13.11 4.16
C ALA A 6 11.78 11.79 4.18
N LYS A 7 12.32 11.32 5.32
CA LYS A 7 13.30 10.20 5.31
C LYS A 7 13.34 9.30 6.55
N GLN A 8 12.30 9.23 7.37
CA GLN A 8 12.22 8.05 8.25
C GLN A 8 11.77 6.88 7.39
N LYS A 9 12.76 6.15 6.86
CA LYS A 9 12.58 4.75 6.46
C LYS A 9 11.84 4.09 7.62
N VAL A 10 10.59 3.76 7.39
CA VAL A 10 9.77 3.04 8.36
C VAL A 10 10.41 1.67 8.46
N THR A 11 11.31 1.46 9.41
CA THR A 11 12.10 0.22 9.50
C THR A 11 11.19 -0.98 9.80
N HIS A 12 10.04 -0.74 10.44
CA HIS A 12 8.99 -1.72 10.74
C HIS A 12 7.62 -1.03 10.77
N PHE A 13 6.82 -1.19 9.72
CA PHE A 13 5.49 -0.56 9.61
C PHE A 13 4.57 -0.94 10.77
N GLY A 14 4.58 -2.21 11.21
CA GLY A 14 3.76 -2.67 12.33
C GLY A 14 4.03 -1.96 13.66
N LEU A 15 5.29 -1.65 13.99
CA LEU A 15 5.65 -0.95 15.23
C LEU A 15 5.33 0.55 15.15
N TRP A 16 5.45 1.14 13.97
CA TRP A 16 5.17 2.56 13.74
C TRP A 16 3.65 2.85 13.70
N ALA A 17 2.84 1.84 13.36
CA ALA A 17 1.39 1.95 13.23
C ALA A 17 0.63 2.26 14.51
N GLU A 18 1.20 1.98 15.68
CA GLU A 18 0.54 2.21 16.97
C GLU A 18 0.73 3.64 17.49
N GLU A 19 1.73 4.38 16.98
CA GLU A 19 2.15 5.69 17.53
C GLU A 19 1.73 6.89 16.65
N CYS A 20 1.30 6.66 15.40
CA CYS A 20 1.05 7.72 14.42
C CYS A 20 -0.43 8.05 14.21
N ARG A 21 -0.70 9.28 13.75
CA ARG A 21 -2.04 9.71 13.31
C ARG A 21 -2.45 8.92 12.06
N ASP A 22 -3.74 8.58 11.95
CA ASP A 22 -4.29 7.72 10.89
C ASP A 22 -3.95 8.22 9.47
N GLU A 23 -3.91 9.54 9.25
CA GLU A 23 -3.56 10.14 7.93
C GLU A 23 -2.10 9.86 7.54
N GLN A 24 -1.15 10.03 8.46
CA GLN A 24 0.27 9.75 8.20
C GLN A 24 0.52 8.26 7.98
N MET A 25 -0.23 7.41 8.68
CA MET A 25 -0.18 5.97 8.49
C MET A 25 -0.75 5.55 7.14
N ALA A 26 -1.83 6.18 6.70
CA ALA A 26 -2.40 5.93 5.39
C ALA A 26 -1.45 6.37 4.27
N GLU A 27 -0.79 7.53 4.39
CA GLU A 27 0.24 7.95 3.44
C GLU A 27 1.43 6.98 3.39
N ALA A 28 1.92 6.52 4.55
CA ALA A 28 3.00 5.54 4.62
C ALA A 28 2.63 4.20 3.98
N ALA A 29 1.41 3.70 4.29
CA ALA A 29 0.87 2.49 3.69
C ALA A 29 0.80 2.60 2.16
N LEU A 30 0.27 3.71 1.64
CA LEU A 30 0.23 3.96 0.19
C LEU A 30 1.63 4.06 -0.42
N GLY A 31 2.59 4.64 0.30
CA GLY A 31 4.00 4.68 -0.11
C GLY A 31 4.58 3.28 -0.31
N ILE A 32 4.36 2.37 0.64
CA ILE A 32 4.82 0.98 0.57
C ILE A 32 4.13 0.23 -0.59
N LEU A 33 2.81 0.39 -0.76
CA LEU A 33 2.11 -0.23 -1.90
C LEU A 33 2.62 0.28 -3.25
N LYS A 34 2.91 1.58 -3.36
CA LYS A 34 3.45 2.19 -4.58
C LYS A 34 4.86 1.70 -4.90
N ASP A 35 5.72 1.57 -3.89
CA ASP A 35 7.05 0.97 -4.05
C ASP A 35 6.97 -0.50 -4.49
N ALA A 36 6.06 -1.27 -3.89
CA ALA A 36 5.80 -2.64 -4.31
C ALA A 36 5.35 -2.72 -5.79
N ILE A 37 4.48 -1.82 -6.25
CA ILE A 37 4.08 -1.77 -7.67
C ILE A 37 5.26 -1.45 -8.59
N ALA A 38 6.15 -0.54 -8.17
CA ALA A 38 7.30 -0.16 -8.98
C ALA A 38 8.32 -1.30 -9.12
N ARG A 39 8.47 -2.14 -8.10
CA ARG A 39 9.45 -3.24 -8.08
C ARG A 39 8.89 -4.59 -8.53
N CYS A 40 7.57 -4.80 -8.48
CA CYS A 40 6.98 -6.12 -8.72
C CYS A 40 7.19 -6.67 -10.14
N ARG A 41 7.68 -5.86 -11.08
CA ARG A 41 8.05 -6.34 -12.42
C ARG A 41 9.27 -7.25 -12.38
N ASP A 42 10.29 -6.83 -11.62
CA ASP A 42 11.63 -7.42 -11.64
C ASP A 42 11.95 -8.18 -10.34
N ASP A 43 11.31 -7.83 -9.22
CA ASP A 43 11.52 -8.43 -7.91
C ASP A 43 10.27 -9.14 -7.37
N ASP A 44 10.48 -10.16 -6.52
CA ASP A 44 9.42 -10.63 -5.63
C ASP A 44 9.23 -9.64 -4.48
N VAL A 45 8.11 -8.92 -4.52
CA VAL A 45 7.74 -7.90 -3.53
C VAL A 45 6.95 -8.46 -2.35
N ARG A 46 6.68 -9.77 -2.34
CA ARG A 46 5.98 -10.44 -1.24
C ARG A 46 6.89 -10.48 -0.03
N GLY A 47 6.45 -9.91 1.07
CA GLY A 47 7.22 -9.85 2.31
C GLY A 47 6.35 -9.48 3.50
N ALA A 48 6.91 -9.65 4.70
CA ALA A 48 6.20 -9.38 5.95
C ALA A 48 5.71 -7.92 6.04
N GLU A 49 6.54 -6.96 5.59
CA GLU A 49 6.17 -5.53 5.60
C GLU A 49 4.94 -5.24 4.72
N LEU A 50 4.90 -5.78 3.51
CA LEU A 50 3.76 -5.62 2.61
C LEU A 50 2.50 -6.27 3.20
N GLU A 51 2.63 -7.45 3.79
CA GLU A 51 1.49 -8.14 4.43
C GLU A 51 0.97 -7.38 5.65
N GLU A 52 1.84 -6.81 6.48
CA GLU A 52 1.45 -5.94 7.60
C GLU A 52 0.65 -4.72 7.12
N VAL A 53 1.08 -4.09 6.03
CA VAL A 53 0.36 -2.97 5.41
C VAL A 53 -1.02 -3.43 4.94
N LEU A 54 -1.10 -4.55 4.21
CA LEU A 54 -2.38 -5.08 3.71
C LEU A 54 -3.34 -5.44 4.86
N LEU A 55 -2.84 -6.05 5.94
CA LEU A 55 -3.62 -6.34 7.15
C LEU A 55 -4.09 -5.07 7.86
N TRP A 56 -3.24 -4.05 7.95
CA TRP A 56 -3.60 -2.76 8.54
C TRP A 56 -4.72 -2.07 7.76
N ILE A 57 -4.64 -2.08 6.42
CA ILE A 57 -5.68 -1.55 5.53
C ILE A 57 -6.97 -2.37 5.66
N GLU A 58 -6.88 -3.70 5.69
CA GLU A 58 -8.05 -4.59 5.77
C GLU A 58 -8.83 -4.42 7.07
N LYS A 59 -8.15 -4.17 8.19
CA LYS A 59 -8.79 -3.90 9.49
C LYS A 59 -9.57 -2.58 9.51
N ARG A 60 -9.16 -1.60 8.69
CA ARG A 60 -9.73 -0.23 8.67
C ARG A 60 -10.72 -0.01 7.53
N SER A 61 -10.56 -0.73 6.43
CA SER A 61 -11.40 -0.57 5.25
C SER A 61 -12.79 -1.15 5.51
N ILE A 62 -13.83 -0.38 5.20
CA ILE A 62 -15.23 -0.85 5.25
C ILE A 62 -15.41 -1.99 4.24
N ARG A 63 -14.78 -1.87 3.06
CA ARG A 63 -14.76 -2.90 2.03
C ARG A 63 -13.42 -3.63 2.03
N LYS A 64 -13.43 -4.94 2.22
CA LYS A 64 -12.24 -5.79 2.15
C LYS A 64 -11.77 -6.10 0.71
N ASN A 65 -12.66 -5.85 -0.27
CA ASN A 65 -12.44 -6.19 -1.67
C ASN A 65 -11.14 -5.63 -2.26
N PRO A 66 -10.73 -4.36 -2.00
CA PRO A 66 -9.51 -3.81 -2.57
C PRO A 66 -8.23 -4.49 -2.09
N VAL A 67 -8.15 -4.87 -0.81
CA VAL A 67 -7.00 -5.59 -0.26
C VAL A 67 -6.93 -7.00 -0.83
N HIS A 68 -8.06 -7.70 -0.94
CA HIS A 68 -8.11 -9.03 -1.56
C HIS A 68 -7.67 -8.98 -3.01
N ARG A 69 -8.13 -8.00 -3.79
CA ARG A 69 -7.65 -7.80 -5.17
C ARG A 69 -6.17 -7.51 -5.25
N PHE A 70 -5.60 -6.80 -4.28
CA PHE A 70 -4.17 -6.55 -4.24
C PHE A 70 -3.39 -7.86 -4.00
N ARG A 71 -3.87 -8.72 -3.09
CA ARG A 71 -3.31 -10.07 -2.88
C ARG A 71 -3.44 -10.96 -4.11
N ASP A 72 -4.59 -10.93 -4.78
CA ASP A 72 -4.81 -11.69 -6.02
C ASP A 72 -3.87 -11.21 -7.13
N ALA A 73 -3.66 -9.90 -7.25
CA ALA A 73 -2.75 -9.32 -8.23
C ALA A 73 -1.30 -9.76 -8.01
N LEU A 74 -0.85 -9.92 -6.75
CA LEU A 74 0.47 -10.47 -6.44
C LEU A 74 0.64 -11.90 -6.95
N ALA A 75 -0.44 -12.68 -7.08
CA ALA A 75 -0.40 -14.05 -7.59
C ALA A 75 -0.35 -14.13 -9.13
N THR A 76 -0.53 -13.02 -9.85
CA THR A 76 -0.45 -12.98 -11.32
C THR A 76 0.96 -13.27 -11.80
N ASN A 77 1.09 -14.24 -12.72
CA ASN A 77 2.38 -14.69 -13.25
C ASN A 77 3.01 -13.66 -14.21
N HIS A 78 2.21 -13.10 -15.12
CA HIS A 78 2.72 -12.16 -16.14
C HIS A 78 3.08 -10.81 -15.51
N PRO A 79 4.32 -10.31 -15.63
CA PRO A 79 4.78 -9.10 -14.94
C PRO A 79 3.95 -7.86 -15.25
N ASP A 80 3.64 -7.62 -16.52
CA ASP A 80 2.89 -6.41 -16.91
C ASP A 80 1.41 -6.49 -16.46
N GLU A 81 0.83 -7.69 -16.41
CA GLU A 81 -0.54 -7.89 -15.91
C GLU A 81 -0.60 -7.73 -14.39
N ARG A 82 0.44 -8.20 -13.69
CA ARG A 82 0.62 -8.01 -12.24
C ARG A 82 0.69 -6.53 -11.91
N VAL A 83 1.52 -5.75 -12.60
CA VAL A 83 1.62 -4.29 -12.41
C VAL A 83 0.27 -3.61 -12.63
N ALA A 84 -0.43 -3.94 -13.73
CA ALA A 84 -1.74 -3.37 -14.03
C ALA A 84 -2.79 -3.71 -12.96
N ALA A 85 -2.87 -4.97 -12.53
CA ALA A 85 -3.80 -5.42 -11.51
C ALA A 85 -3.50 -4.82 -10.13
N MET A 86 -2.23 -4.72 -9.74
CA MET A 86 -1.82 -4.07 -8.49
C MET A 86 -2.13 -2.57 -8.51
N THR A 87 -1.97 -1.91 -9.67
CA THR A 87 -2.31 -0.48 -9.84
C THR A 87 -3.81 -0.24 -9.72
N ASP A 88 -4.68 -1.08 -10.32
CA ASP A 88 -6.14 -0.99 -10.15
C ASP A 88 -6.54 -1.19 -8.68
N ALA A 89 -5.96 -2.20 -8.01
CA ALA A 89 -6.20 -2.44 -6.60
C ALA A 89 -5.75 -1.26 -5.72
N TYR A 90 -4.59 -0.67 -6.01
CA TYR A 90 -4.06 0.50 -5.30
C TYR A 90 -4.98 1.72 -5.41
N VAL A 91 -5.51 2.03 -6.60
CA VAL A 91 -6.48 3.12 -6.77
C VAL A 91 -7.74 2.90 -5.93
N ARG A 92 -8.21 1.65 -5.82
CA ARG A 92 -9.36 1.32 -4.98
C ARG A 92 -9.04 1.47 -3.49
N VAL A 93 -7.84 1.07 -3.05
CA VAL A 93 -7.36 1.28 -1.67
C VAL A 93 -7.30 2.77 -1.35
N MET A 94 -6.73 3.60 -2.23
CA MET A 94 -6.69 5.06 -2.04
C MET A 94 -8.09 5.66 -1.84
N ARG A 95 -9.08 5.16 -2.59
CA ARG A 95 -10.48 5.60 -2.48
C ARG A 95 -11.11 5.19 -1.15
N GLU A 96 -10.87 3.96 -0.69
CA GLU A 96 -11.39 3.49 0.60
C GLU A 96 -10.75 4.24 1.79
N LEU A 97 -9.48 4.60 1.69
CA LEU A 97 -8.81 5.40 2.72
C LEU A 97 -9.17 6.90 2.67
N GLY A 98 -10.04 7.33 1.76
CA GLY A 98 -10.46 8.73 1.62
C GLY A 98 -9.37 9.66 1.07
N LEU A 99 -8.24 9.12 0.62
CA LEU A 99 -7.09 9.88 0.11
C LEU A 99 -7.11 10.03 -1.43
N TYR A 100 -8.19 9.61 -2.09
CA TYR A 100 -8.34 9.78 -3.53
C TYR A 100 -8.82 11.18 -3.90
N SER A 101 -7.88 12.09 -4.10
CA SER A 101 -8.12 13.40 -4.70
C SER A 101 -8.00 13.25 -6.22
N GLY A 102 -9.11 12.94 -6.90
CA GLY A 102 -9.10 12.50 -8.29
C GLY A 102 -8.39 13.46 -9.25
N ARG A 103 -7.36 12.95 -9.96
CA ARG A 103 -7.02 13.31 -11.34
C ARG A 103 -6.39 12.09 -12.01
N LEU A 104 -7.09 11.58 -13.02
CA LEU A 104 -6.58 10.68 -14.05
C LEU A 104 -5.69 11.48 -15.00
#